data_AF-A0A1R3GD86-F1
#
_entry.id   AF-A0A1R3GD86-F1
#
_cell.length_a   1.000
_cell.length_b   1.000
_cell.length_c   1.000
_cell.angle_alpha   90.00
_cell.angle_beta   90.00
_cell.angle_gamma   90.00
#
_symmetry.space_group_name_H-M   'P 1'
#
loop_
_entity.id
_entity.type
_entity.pdbx_description
1 polymer ?
#
loop_
_entity_poly.entity_id
_entity_poly.type
_entity_poly.pdbx_seq_one_letter_code
_entity_poly.pdbx_strand_id
1 'polypeptide(L)'
;MAGLSDHLSSRPVARYHYNVADASLAQHVEKGMADRLPICCVASCTSLWALLMDAGTRFTGQVYELSSSFLRKEWIMDQWEKNYYISSIAGSTCGSSLVVMFK
;
A
#
# COMPACT_ATOMS: atom_id res chain seq x y z
N MET A 1 13.72 -14.88 -43.02
CA MET A 1 12.56 -13.96 -43.08
C MET A 1 11.86 -14.03 -41.73
N ALA A 2 11.71 -12.87 -41.09
CA ALA A 2 10.92 -12.48 -39.89
C ALA A 2 10.56 -13.60 -38.87
N GLY A 3 10.98 -13.56 -37.60
CA GLY A 3 11.10 -12.41 -36.73
C GLY A 3 9.79 -12.21 -35.98
N LEU A 4 9.77 -12.55 -34.69
CA LEU A 4 9.00 -11.88 -33.64
C LEU A 4 9.50 -12.46 -32.31
N SER A 5 10.37 -11.68 -31.67
CA SER A 5 10.69 -11.84 -30.26
C SER A 5 9.38 -11.73 -29.47
N ASP A 6 8.99 -12.79 -28.78
CA ASP A 6 7.96 -12.70 -27.75
C ASP A 6 8.53 -11.92 -26.55
N HIS A 7 8.58 -10.59 -26.70
CA HIS A 7 8.50 -9.67 -25.57
C HIS A 7 7.08 -9.75 -25.01
N LEU A 8 6.73 -10.88 -24.41
CA LEU A 8 5.72 -10.90 -23.36
C LEU A 8 6.36 -10.21 -22.15
N SER A 9 6.35 -8.88 -22.19
CA SER A 9 6.31 -8.07 -20.98
C SER A 9 5.25 -8.71 -20.09
N SER A 10 5.69 -9.40 -19.04
CA SER A 10 4.85 -9.79 -17.91
C SER A 10 4.04 -8.55 -17.54
N ARG A 11 2.74 -8.54 -17.85
CA ARG A 11 1.86 -7.39 -17.60
C ARG A 11 2.09 -6.92 -16.16
N PRO A 12 2.29 -5.62 -15.88
CA PRO A 12 2.37 -5.14 -14.51
C PRO A 12 1.10 -5.59 -13.77
N VAL A 13 1.28 -6.42 -12.75
CA VAL A 13 0.18 -7.00 -11.98
C VAL A 13 -0.33 -5.89 -11.07
N ALA A 14 -1.47 -5.30 -11.43
CA ALA A 14 -2.22 -4.40 -10.58
C ALA A 14 -3.36 -5.17 -9.89
N ARG A 15 -3.58 -4.90 -8.60
CA ARG A 15 -4.65 -5.50 -7.80
C ARG A 15 -5.34 -4.42 -6.97
N TYR A 16 -6.65 -4.51 -6.88
CA TYR A 16 -7.43 -3.66 -5.99
C TYR A 16 -8.22 -4.52 -5.01
N HIS A 17 -8.34 -4.03 -3.78
CA HIS A 17 -9.22 -4.56 -2.75
C HIS A 17 -10.11 -3.42 -2.29
N TYR A 18 -11.41 -3.65 -2.15
CA TYR A 18 -12.39 -2.66 -1.72
C TYR A 18 -13.38 -3.31 -0.76
N ASN A 19 -14.09 -2.50 0.03
CA ASN A 19 -14.96 -2.97 1.12
C ASN A 19 -14.23 -3.87 2.12
N VAL A 20 -12.94 -3.62 2.34
CA VAL A 20 -12.14 -4.35 3.33
C VAL A 20 -12.48 -3.78 4.71
N ALA A 21 -12.92 -4.63 5.64
CA ALA A 21 -13.17 -4.22 7.02
C ALA A 21 -11.84 -4.00 7.77
N ASP A 22 -11.85 -3.14 8.79
CA ASP A 22 -10.70 -2.88 9.67
C ASP A 22 -9.96 -4.18 10.10
N ALA A 23 -10.71 -5.18 10.57
CA ALA A 23 -10.17 -6.44 11.07
C ALA A 23 -9.43 -7.29 10.01
N SER A 24 -9.73 -7.08 8.73
CA SER A 24 -9.13 -7.83 7.62
C SER A 24 -8.08 -7.02 6.86
N LEU A 25 -7.89 -5.73 7.19
CA LEU A 25 -7.00 -4.84 6.46
C LEU A 25 -5.54 -5.30 6.49
N ALA A 26 -5.03 -5.67 7.67
CA ALA A 26 -3.67 -6.17 7.84
C ALA A 26 -3.39 -7.39 6.94
N GLN A 27 -4.32 -8.35 6.91
CA GLN A 27 -4.19 -9.55 6.08
C GLN A 27 -4.08 -9.22 4.59
N HIS A 28 -4.86 -8.25 4.10
CA HIS A 28 -4.80 -7.84 2.69
C HIS A 28 -3.49 -7.13 2.34
N VAL A 29 -3.01 -6.26 3.24
CA VAL A 29 -1.71 -5.59 3.10
C VAL A 29 -0.58 -6.61 3.07
N GLU A 30 -0.52 -7.51 4.06
CA GLU A 30 0.53 -8.53 4.17
C GLU A 30 0.56 -9.45 2.95
N LYS A 31 -0.60 -9.88 2.47
CA LYS A 31 -0.70 -10.69 1.25
C LYS A 31 -0.19 -9.93 0.02
N GLY A 32 -0.56 -8.67 -0.15
CA GLY A 32 -0.07 -7.83 -1.25
C GLY A 32 1.46 -7.67 -1.23
N MET A 33 2.01 -7.39 -0.05
CA MET A 33 3.46 -7.26 0.16
C MET A 33 4.20 -8.57 -0.12
N ALA A 34 3.66 -9.73 0.30
CA ALA A 34 4.21 -11.05 0.01
C ALA A 34 4.21 -11.35 -1.51
N ASP A 35 3.18 -10.91 -2.23
CA ASP A 35 3.06 -11.02 -3.69
C ASP A 35 3.94 -10.00 -4.45
N ARG A 36 4.73 -9.18 -3.75
CA ARG A 36 5.54 -8.07 -4.32
C ARG A 36 4.70 -7.05 -5.07
N LEU A 37 3.49 -6.80 -4.57
CA LEU A 37 2.56 -5.78 -5.06
C LEU A 37 2.55 -4.60 -4.07
N PRO A 38 3.42 -3.60 -4.23
CA PRO A 38 3.46 -2.45 -3.32
C PRO A 38 2.14 -1.67 -3.40
N ILE A 39 1.70 -1.13 -2.27
CA ILE A 39 0.54 -0.26 -2.17
C ILE A 39 0.87 1.07 -2.84
N CYS A 40 0.04 1.50 -3.78
CA CYS A 40 0.16 2.81 -4.40
C CYS A 40 -0.88 3.81 -3.93
N CYS A 41 -2.07 3.33 -3.53
CA CYS A 41 -3.13 4.18 -2.99
C CYS A 41 -3.92 3.48 -1.89
N VAL A 42 -4.33 4.26 -0.90
CA VAL A 42 -5.23 3.87 0.17
C VAL A 42 -6.38 4.88 0.20
N ALA A 43 -7.61 4.38 0.37
CA ALA A 43 -8.77 5.19 0.67
C ALA A 43 -9.61 4.51 1.75
N SER A 44 -10.41 5.31 2.45
CA SER A 44 -11.33 4.85 3.48
C SER A 44 -12.67 5.54 3.35
N CYS A 45 -13.73 4.83 3.76
CA CYS A 45 -15.06 5.39 3.92
C CYS A 45 -15.73 4.67 5.09
N THR A 46 -16.13 5.39 6.13
CA THR A 46 -16.55 4.81 7.41
C THR A 46 -15.45 3.89 7.97
N SER A 47 -15.75 2.61 8.26
CA SER A 47 -14.80 1.55 8.66
C SER A 47 -14.40 0.60 7.52
N LEU A 48 -14.64 1.01 6.28
CA LEU A 48 -14.26 0.27 5.08
C LEU A 48 -13.03 0.90 4.42
N TRP A 49 -12.21 0.02 3.84
CA TRP A 49 -10.96 0.38 3.21
C TRP A 49 -10.92 -0.07 1.76
N ALA A 50 -10.22 0.71 0.95
CA ALA A 50 -9.80 0.35 -0.38
C ALA A 50 -8.28 0.49 -0.52
N LEU A 51 -7.67 -0.52 -1.14
CA LEU A 51 -6.24 -0.61 -1.43
C LEU A 51 -6.07 -0.78 -2.93
N LEU A 52 -5.21 0.04 -3.54
CA LEU A 52 -4.68 -0.20 -4.88
C LEU A 52 -3.21 -0.58 -4.75
N MET A 53 -2.83 -1.68 -5.36
CA MET A 53 -1.48 -2.22 -5.35
C MET A 53 -1.01 -2.46 -6.79
N ASP A 54 0.23 -2.09 -7.09
CA ASP A 54 0.73 -2.14 -8.46
C ASP A 54 2.25 -2.40 -8.51
N ALA A 55 2.63 -3.53 -9.10
CA ALA A 55 4.03 -3.89 -9.35
C ALA A 55 4.74 -2.96 -10.35
N GLY A 56 3.99 -2.16 -11.12
CA GLY A 56 4.52 -1.17 -12.05
C GLY A 56 5.05 0.11 -11.38
N THR A 57 4.84 0.28 -10.07
CA THR A 57 5.38 1.43 -9.34
C THR A 57 6.89 1.35 -9.22
N ARG A 58 7.54 2.52 -9.03
CA ARG A 58 8.98 2.60 -8.73
C ARG A 58 9.26 2.62 -7.23
N PHE A 59 8.29 2.25 -6.40
CA PHE A 59 8.47 2.24 -4.95
C PHE A 59 9.41 1.12 -4.55
N THR A 60 10.52 1.48 -3.92
CA THR A 60 11.46 0.53 -3.32
C THR A 60 11.46 0.72 -1.80
N GLY A 61 11.64 -0.37 -1.05
CA GLY A 61 11.62 -0.32 0.42
C GLY A 61 10.35 0.33 0.95
N GLN A 62 9.18 -0.28 0.71
CA GLN A 62 7.91 0.24 1.24
C GLN A 62 7.71 -0.23 2.68
N VAL A 63 7.26 0.68 3.55
CA VAL A 63 6.84 0.40 4.93
C VAL A 63 5.44 0.98 5.15
N TYR A 64 4.71 0.42 6.11
CA TYR A 64 3.39 0.90 6.46
C TYR A 64 3.15 0.80 7.96
N GLU A 65 2.19 1.58 8.44
CA GLU A 65 1.69 1.53 9.80
C GLU A 65 0.17 1.46 9.80
N LEU A 66 -0.37 0.39 10.39
CA LEU A 66 -1.77 0.27 10.76
C LEU A 66 -1.93 0.61 12.23
N SER A 67 -2.63 1.71 12.51
CA SER A 67 -2.81 2.23 13.88
C SER A 67 -4.29 2.30 14.24
N SER A 68 -4.63 1.98 15.49
CA SER A 68 -5.96 2.19 16.07
C SER A 68 -6.24 3.66 16.44
N SER A 69 -5.20 4.49 16.46
CA SER A 69 -5.28 5.93 16.70
C SER A 69 -4.94 6.69 15.42
N PHE A 70 -5.59 7.83 15.21
CA PHE A 70 -5.47 8.58 13.96
C PHE A 70 -4.09 9.19 13.86
N LEU A 71 -3.28 8.67 12.94
CA LEU A 71 -1.90 9.09 12.62
C LEU A 71 -0.96 9.04 13.83
N ARG A 72 -0.23 7.92 13.94
CA ARG A 72 0.81 7.74 14.95
C ARG A 72 2.03 8.59 14.62
N LYS A 73 2.12 9.77 15.24
CA LYS A 73 3.17 10.77 15.01
C LYS A 73 4.58 10.20 15.18
N GLU A 74 4.80 9.46 16.25
CA GLU A 74 6.13 8.94 16.61
C GLU A 74 6.67 8.03 15.51
N TRP A 75 5.83 7.13 15.00
CA TRP A 75 6.22 6.23 13.90
C TRP A 75 6.56 6.99 12.62
N ILE A 76 5.78 8.02 12.27
CA ILE A 76 6.03 8.84 11.06
C ILE A 76 7.38 9.56 11.18
N MET A 77 7.68 10.13 12.36
CA MET A 77 8.96 10.79 12.61
C MET A 77 10.13 9.81 12.50
N ASP A 78 10.01 8.62 13.09
CA ASP A 78 11.04 7.58 13.01
C ASP A 78 11.32 7.14 11.55
N GLN A 79 10.31 7.13 10.68
CA GLN A 79 10.49 6.80 9.27
C GLN A 79 11.11 7.97 8.47
N TRP A 80 10.76 9.22 8.78
CA TRP A 80 11.41 10.39 8.18
C TRP A 80 12.91 10.43 8.48
N GLU A 81 13.33 10.11 9.71
CA GLU A 81 14.75 10.01 10.07
C GLU A 81 15.50 8.93 9.26
N LYS A 82 14.77 7.92 8.76
CA LYS A 82 15.30 6.84 7.91
C LYS A 82 15.19 7.14 6.41
N ASN A 83 14.85 8.38 6.03
CA ASN A 83 14.66 8.85 4.67
C ASN A 83 13.52 8.17 3.91
N TYR A 84 12.45 7.80 4.61
CA TYR A 84 11.21 7.40 3.95
C TYR A 84 10.32 8.61 3.70
N TYR A 85 9.51 8.57 2.65
CA TYR A 85 8.55 9.61 2.28
C TYR A 85 7.14 9.04 2.27
N ILE A 86 6.15 9.84 2.68
CA ILE A 86 4.74 9.43 2.63
C ILE A 86 4.32 9.24 1.17
N SER A 87 3.80 8.06 0.86
CA SER A 87 3.23 7.74 -0.47
C SER A 87 1.71 7.72 -0.44
N SER A 88 1.10 7.20 0.63
CA SER A 88 -0.35 7.14 0.76
C SER A 88 -0.78 7.12 2.22
N ILE A 89 -1.99 7.61 2.48
CA ILE A 89 -2.51 7.80 3.83
C ILE A 89 -4.05 7.81 3.78
N ALA A 90 -4.69 7.14 4.73
CA ALA A 90 -6.12 7.25 4.94
C ALA A 90 -6.48 6.96 6.40
N GLY A 91 -7.61 7.48 6.85
CA GLY A 91 -8.14 7.25 8.19
C GLY A 91 -9.62 6.90 8.16
N SER A 92 -10.02 5.98 9.02
CA SER A 92 -11.40 5.56 9.20
C SER A 92 -12.13 6.46 10.21
N THR A 93 -13.46 6.44 10.18
CA THR A 93 -14.29 7.17 11.15
C THR A 93 -14.17 6.63 12.56
N CYS A 94 -13.65 5.41 12.76
CA CYS A 94 -13.35 4.85 14.08
C CYS A 94 -12.02 5.36 14.68
N GLY A 95 -11.32 6.24 13.97
CA GLY A 95 -10.04 6.79 14.38
C GLY A 95 -8.83 5.94 13.97
N SER A 96 -9.02 4.76 13.38
CA SER A 96 -7.90 3.99 12.83
C SER A 96 -7.30 4.69 11.60
N SER A 97 -6.02 4.43 11.33
CA SER A 97 -5.32 4.98 10.17
C SER A 97 -4.35 4.00 9.55
N LEU A 98 -4.19 4.06 8.23
CA LEU A 98 -3.12 3.43 7.49
C LEU A 98 -2.24 4.51 6.88
N VAL A 99 -0.94 4.47 7.21
CA VAL A 99 0.09 5.30 6.58
C VAL A 99 1.02 4.39 5.81
N VAL A 100 1.33 4.73 4.56
CA VAL A 100 2.28 4.01 3.71
C VAL A 100 3.40 4.97 3.31
N MET A 101 4.64 4.52 3.46
CA MET A 101 5.83 5.28 3.11
C MET A 101 6.79 4.45 2.25
N PHE A 102 7.60 5.11 1.42
CA PHE A 102 8.56 4.49 0.51
C PHE A 102 9.93 5.16 0.61
N LYS A 103 10.98 4.48 0.14
CA LYS A 103 12.31 5.08 -0.07
C LYS A 103 12.49 5.57 -1.50
#